data_AF-A0A1V9YJW4-F1
#
_entry.id   AF-A0A1V9YJW4-F1
#
_cell.length_a   1.000
_cell.length_b   1.000
_cell.length_c   1.000
_cell.angle_alpha   90.00
_cell.angle_beta   90.00
_cell.angle_gamma   90.00
#
_symmetry.space_group_name_H-M   'P 1'
#
loop_
_entity.id
_entity.type
_entity.pdbx_description
1 polymer ?
#
loop_
_entity_poly.entity_id
_entity_poly.type
_entity_poly.pdbx_seq_one_letter_code
_entity_poly.pdbx_strand_id
1 'polypeptide(L)' 'MGEKQIERAIARQPIALFLNSSSEAFQYYKGGILSGECVRWMDHVVTGVGYGVDELPYFKIKNSWAAAFALPTSEWL' A
#
# COMPACT_ATOMS: atom_id res chain seq x y z
N MET A 1 -9.81 2.86 12.38
CA MET A 1 -9.70 1.39 12.24
C MET A 1 -8.28 1.02 12.61
N GLY A 2 -8.07 0.04 13.48
CA GLY A 2 -6.72 -0.44 13.81
C GLY A 2 -6.21 -1.43 12.76
N GLU A 3 -4.90 -1.64 12.66
CA GLU A 3 -4.27 -2.54 11.67
C GLU A 3 -4.88 -3.95 11.66
N LYS A 4 -5.09 -4.56 12.83
CA LYS A 4 -5.77 -5.88 12.94
C LYS A 4 -7.18 -5.91 12.37
N GLN A 5 -7.90 -4.79 12.41
CA GLN A 5 -9.24 -4.71 11.79
C GLN A 5 -9.10 -4.66 10.27
N ILE A 6 -8.09 -3.95 9.76
CA ILE A 6 -7.76 -3.86 8.32
C ILE A 6 -7.39 -5.24 7.79
N GLU A 7 -6.50 -5.97 8.47
CA GLU A 7 -6.14 -7.35 8.13
C GLU A 7 -7.38 -8.25 8.02
N ARG A 8 -8.26 -8.23 9.03
CA ARG A 8 -9.50 -9.02 9.02
C ARG A 8 -10.44 -8.65 7.87
N ALA A 9 -10.48 -7.38 7.48
CA ALA A 9 -11.31 -6.92 6.37
C ALA A 9 -10.72 -7.35 5.02
N ILE A 10 -9.41 -7.16 4.82
CA ILE A 10 -8.67 -7.61 3.64
C ILE A 10 -8.78 -9.14 3.45
N ALA A 11 -8.71 -9.90 4.55
CA ALA A 11 -8.85 -11.36 4.52
C ALA A 11 -10.19 -11.85 3.96
N ARG A 12 -11.24 -11.01 3.98
CA ARG A 12 -12.56 -11.34 3.43
C ARG A 12 -12.69 -10.92 1.97
N GLN A 13 -12.17 -9.75 1.63
CA GLN A 13 -12.26 -9.15 0.30
C GLN A 13 -11.28 -7.99 0.17
N PRO A 14 -10.93 -7.58 -1.06
CA PRO A 14 -10.26 -6.31 -1.27
C PRO A 14 -11.05 -5.13 -0.68
N ILE A 15 -10.36 -4.19 -0.02
CA ILE A 15 -10.96 -3.00 0.59
C ILE A 15 -10.26 -1.72 0.14
N ALA A 16 -10.98 -0.60 0.10
CA ALA A 16 -10.38 0.71 -0.13
C ALA A 16 -9.62 1.19 1.11
N LEU A 17 -8.42 1.70 0.91
CA LEU A 17 -7.55 2.28 1.94
C LEU A 17 -7.09 3.66 1.51
N PHE A 18 -6.95 4.56 2.46
CA PHE A 18 -6.41 5.90 2.26
C PHE A 18 -4.97 5.95 2.77
N LEU A 19 -4.07 6.57 2.00
CA LEU A 19 -2.67 6.77 2.37
C LEU A 19 -2.14 8.12 1.90
N ASN A 20 -0.93 8.45 2.33
CA ASN A 20 -0.15 9.56 1.81
C ASN A 20 0.75 9.07 0.66
N SER A 21 0.54 9.60 -0.54
CA SER A 21 1.33 9.28 -1.74
C SER A 21 2.33 10.37 -2.10
N SER A 22 2.33 11.49 -1.37
CA SER A 22 3.19 12.65 -1.64
C SER A 22 4.67 12.42 -1.32
N SER A 23 5.02 11.39 -0.54
CA SER A 23 6.44 11.14 -0.21
C SER A 23 7.25 10.70 -1.43
N GLU A 24 8.50 11.16 -1.51
CA GLU A 24 9.43 10.72 -2.57
C GLU A 24 9.62 9.20 -2.55
N ALA A 25 9.63 8.60 -1.36
CA ALA A 25 9.75 7.16 -1.19
C ALA A 25 8.59 6.39 -1.86
N PHE A 26 7.37 6.91 -1.81
CA PHE A 26 6.22 6.33 -2.50
C PHE A 26 6.27 6.59 -4.02
N GLN A 27 6.63 7.81 -4.44
CA GLN A 27 6.70 8.19 -5.86
C GLN A 27 7.75 7.40 -6.64
N TYR A 28 8.91 7.14 -6.03
CA TYR A 28 10.03 6.44 -6.66
C TYR A 28 10.18 4.98 -6.21
N TYR A 29 9.17 4.41 -5.56
CA TYR A 29 9.22 3.02 -5.08
C TYR A 29 9.54 2.04 -6.23
N LYS A 30 10.48 1.11 -5.98
CA LYS A 30 10.90 0.06 -6.92
C LYS A 30 10.86 -1.35 -6.34
N GLY A 31 10.51 -1.51 -5.07
CA GLY A 31 10.45 -2.82 -4.40
C GLY A 31 10.80 -2.76 -2.91
N GLY A 32 10.59 -3.88 -2.21
CA GLY A 32 10.82 -4.03 -0.77
C GLY A 32 9.58 -3.72 0.07
N ILE A 33 9.77 -3.51 1.38
CA ILE A 33 8.69 -3.04 2.26
C ILE A 33 8.86 -1.55 2.46
N LEU A 34 7.91 -0.75 1.96
CA LEU A 34 7.92 0.69 2.19
C LEU A 34 7.59 0.97 3.66
N SER A 35 8.49 1.65 4.36
CA SER A 35 8.30 2.10 5.74
C SER A 35 8.60 3.59 5.85
N GLY A 36 7.97 4.26 6.81
CA GLY A 36 8.10 5.69 7.01
C GLY A 36 7.21 6.19 8.14
N GLU A 37 7.28 7.49 8.41
CA GLU A 37 6.45 8.09 9.44
C GLU A 37 4.97 8.11 9.03
N CYS A 38 4.11 7.76 9.99
CA CYS A 38 2.67 7.87 9.80
C CYS A 38 2.28 9.34 9.86
N VAL A 39 2.06 9.94 8.69
CA VAL A 39 1.56 11.31 8.55
C VAL A 39 0.03 11.33 8.59
N ARG A 40 -0.55 12.37 9.19
CA ARG A 40 -2.02 12.53 9.32
C ARG A 40 -2.69 13.10 8.06
N TRP A 41 -1.94 13.27 6.97
CA TRP A 41 -2.44 13.78 5.70
C TRP A 41 -2.57 12.64 4.69
N MET A 42 -3.80 12.29 4.32
CA MET A 42 -4.09 11.27 3.30
C MET A 42 -4.59 11.96 2.04
N ASP A 43 -3.99 11.64 0.90
CA ASP A 43 -4.26 12.29 -0.40
C ASP A 43 -4.65 11.29 -1.50
N HIS A 44 -4.53 9.99 -1.23
CA HIS A 44 -4.68 8.96 -2.24
C HIS A 44 -5.43 7.74 -1.73
N VAL A 45 -6.21 7.12 -2.62
CA VAL A 45 -6.98 5.91 -2.34
C VAL A 45 -6.39 4.75 -3.13
N VAL A 46 -6.13 3.65 -2.42
CA VAL A 46 -5.63 2.39 -2.98
C VAL A 46 -6.53 1.23 -2.57
N THR A 47 -6.32 0.06 -3.17
CA THR A 47 -7.02 -1.15 -2.75
C THR A 47 -6.10 -2.06 -1.95
N GLY A 48 -6.40 -2.28 -0.66
CA GLY A 48 -5.75 -3.32 0.14
C GLY A 48 -6.22 -4.70 -0.33
N VAL A 49 -5.27 -5.54 -0.74
CA VAL A 49 -5.54 -6.87 -1.34
C VAL A 49 -4.91 -8.01 -0.56
N GLY A 50 -4.00 -7.70 0.37
CA GLY A 50 -3.36 -8.70 1.22
C GLY A 50 -2.58 -8.06 2.36
N TYR A 51 -1.99 -8.92 3.18
CA TYR A 51 -1.04 -8.55 4.22
C TYR A 51 -0.13 -9.76 4.47
N GLY A 52 1.02 -9.54 5.09
CA GLY A 52 2.00 -10.57 5.33
C GLY A 52 3.05 -10.15 6.34
N VAL A 53 3.97 -11.06 6.61
CA VAL A 53 5.14 -10.83 7.46
C VAL A 53 6.33 -11.45 6.75
N ASP A 54 7.30 -10.63 6.38
CA ASP A 54 8.63 -11.06 5.95
C ASP A 54 9.64 -10.60 7.02
N GLU A 55 10.54 -9.67 6.70
CA GLU A 55 11.41 -9.02 7.69
C GLU A 55 10.63 -8.10 8.63
N LEU A 56 9.54 -7.49 8.13
CA LEU A 56 8.60 -6.65 8.85
C LEU A 56 7.16 -6.99 8.43
N PRO A 57 6.14 -6.75 9.29
CA PRO A 57 4.74 -6.82 8.88
C PRO A 57 4.43 -5.79 7.78
N TYR A 58 3.63 -6.19 6.78
CA TYR A 58 3.30 -5.31 5.66
C TYR A 58 1.88 -5.55 5.12
N PHE A 59 1.34 -4.53 4.45
CA PHE A 59 0.11 -4.60 3.66
C PHE A 59 0.47 -4.65 2.18
N LYS A 60 -0.27 -5.46 1.40
CA LYS A 60 -0.20 -5.45 -0.06
C LYS A 60 -1.30 -4.55 -0.60
N ILE A 61 -0.93 -3.56 -1.40
CA ILE A 61 -1.85 -2.61 -2.00
C ILE A 61 -1.77 -2.63 -3.52
N LYS A 62 -2.92 -2.46 -4.16
CA LYS A 62 -3.02 -2.20 -5.60
C LYS A 62 -3.16 -0.70 -5.82
N ASN A 63 -2.16 -0.12 -6.48
CA ASN A 63 -2.14 1.30 -6.87
C ASN A 63 -2.80 1.50 -8.25
N SER A 64 -3.19 2.74 -8.56
CA SER A 64 -3.92 3.14 -9.77
C SER A 64 -3.12 4.05 -10.70
N TRP A 65 -1.85 4.29 -10.42
CA TRP A 65 -0.97 5.05 -11.31
C TRP A 65 -0.68 4.24 -12.58
N ALA A 66 -0.97 4.83 -13.75
CA ALA A 66 -0.75 4.20 -15.04
C ALA A 66 0.75 3.84 -15.22
N ALA A 67 1.03 2.80 -16.02
CA ALA A 67 2.36 2.28 -16.32
C ALA A 67 3.25 3.24 -17.15
N ALA A 68 3.10 4.56 -16.97
CA ALA A 68 4.06 5.55 -17.46
C ALA A 68 5.30 5.66 -16.53
N PHE A 69 5.22 5.17 -15.28
CA PHE A 69 6.29 5.31 -14.28
C PHE A 69 6.68 4.03 -13.51
N ALA A 70 6.04 2.90 -13.77
CA ALA A 70 6.34 1.64 -13.07
C ALA A 70 6.17 0.42 -13.99
N LEU A 71 7.02 -0.58 -13.73
CA LEU A 71 7.11 -1.90 -14.34
C LEU A 71 5.75 -2.61 -14.50
N PRO A 72 5.63 -3.61 -15.41
CA PRO A 72 4.36 -4.20 -15.84
C PRO A 72 3.47 -4.60 -14.67
N THR A 73 2.35 -3.88 -14.51
CA THR A 73 1.03 -4.17 -13.88
C THR A 73 0.87 -5.32 -12.87
N SER A 74 1.90 -5.72 -12.16
CA SER A 74 1.89 -6.88 -11.26
C SER A 74 2.94 -6.80 -10.15
N GLU A 75 3.63 -5.66 -9.99
CA GLU A 75 4.59 -5.49 -8.91
C GLU A 75 3.98 -4.69 -7.77
N TRP A 76 4.00 -5.38 -6.63
CA TRP A 76 3.27 -5.12 -5.41
C TRP A 76 3.93 -3.98 -4.63
N LEU A 77 3.10 -3.02 -4.21
CA LEU A 77 3.40 -2.12 -3.09
C LEU A 77 2.91 -2.75 -1.80
#